data_AF-A0A7C2IDE7-F1
#
_entry.id   AF-A0A7C2IDE7-F1
#
_cell.length_a   1.000
_cell.length_b   1.000
_cell.length_c   1.000
_cell.angle_alpha   90.00
_cell.angle_beta   90.00
_cell.angle_gamma   90.00
#
_symmetry.space_group_name_H-M   'P 1'
#
loop_
_entity.id
_entity.type
_entity.pdbx_description
1 polymer ?
#
loop_
_entity_poly.entity_id
_entity_poly.type
_entity_poly.pdbx_seq_one_letter_code
_entity_poly.pdbx_strand_id
1 'polypeptide(L)'
;PKRLLRAEAAEALERLFARATQEGIALVGVSGYRSYERQREIFAAHVADLGEEAANRVSARPGESEHQTGLAIDVSSPEVGGLLVESFGETEAGRWLARNAPKYGFVIRYPRGKEGVTGYAYEPWHLRYVGTEHALAMAERSLTLEEYLAGRAG
;
A
#
# COMPACT_ATOMS: atom_id res chain seq x y z
N PRO A 1 1.24 6.06 17.76
CA PRO A 1 0.94 4.72 17.21
C PRO A 1 1.35 4.64 15.73
N LYS A 2 2.08 3.58 15.31
CA LYS A 2 2.59 3.44 13.92
C LYS A 2 1.53 3.04 12.89
N ARG A 3 0.28 2.82 13.31
CA ARG A 3 -0.80 2.18 12.51
C ARG A 3 -2.09 3.01 12.53
N LEU A 4 -1.97 4.33 12.60
CA LEU A 4 -3.14 5.21 12.52
C LEU A 4 -3.61 5.33 11.06
N LEU A 5 -4.91 5.46 10.84
CA LEU A 5 -5.51 5.75 9.55
C LEU A 5 -6.64 6.76 9.76
N ARG A 6 -7.12 7.37 8.68
CA ARG A 6 -8.42 8.04 8.70
C ARG A 6 -9.50 7.02 9.08
N ALA A 7 -10.54 7.48 9.80
CA ALA A 7 -11.55 6.60 10.38
C ALA A 7 -12.17 5.64 9.35
N GLU A 8 -12.57 6.15 8.18
CA GLU A 8 -13.13 5.35 7.08
C GLU A 8 -12.20 4.23 6.60
N ALA A 9 -10.90 4.51 6.48
CA ALA A 9 -9.90 3.54 6.06
C ALA A 9 -9.59 2.56 7.20
N ALA A 10 -9.58 3.01 8.45
CA ALA A 10 -9.40 2.16 9.62
C ALA A 10 -10.53 1.12 9.74
N GLU A 11 -11.79 1.57 9.67
CA GLU A 11 -12.97 0.68 9.72
C GLU A 11 -12.97 -0.33 8.56
N ALA A 12 -12.60 0.12 7.36
CA ALA A 12 -12.46 -0.75 6.21
C ALA A 12 -11.37 -1.81 6.40
N LEU A 13 -10.23 -1.41 6.95
CA LEU A 13 -9.11 -2.31 7.23
C LEU A 13 -9.49 -3.35 8.30
N GLU A 14 -10.20 -2.94 9.35
CA GLU A 14 -10.70 -3.85 10.38
C GLU A 14 -11.60 -4.93 9.79
N ARG A 15 -12.53 -4.55 8.90
CA ARG A 15 -13.38 -5.52 8.19
C ARG A 15 -12.58 -6.46 7.28
N LEU A 16 -11.58 -5.93 6.57
CA LEU A 16 -10.68 -6.74 5.72
C LEU A 16 -9.91 -7.76 6.57
N PHE A 17 -9.35 -7.34 7.70
CA PHE A 17 -8.57 -8.19 8.60
C PHE A 17 -9.43 -9.22 9.33
N ALA A 18 -10.65 -8.84 9.72
CA ALA A 18 -11.62 -9.76 10.30
C ALA A 18 -11.99 -10.85 9.30
N ARG A 19 -12.19 -10.49 8.02
CA ARG A 19 -12.45 -11.48 6.97
C ARG A 19 -11.26 -12.39 6.72
N ALA A 20 -10.04 -11.84 6.67
CA ALA A 20 -8.81 -12.63 6.55
C ALA A 20 -8.74 -13.68 7.66
N THR A 21 -8.97 -13.25 8.90
CA THR A 21 -8.93 -14.13 10.08
C THR A 21 -9.98 -15.24 10.00
N GLN A 22 -11.20 -14.94 9.56
CA GLN A 22 -12.25 -15.95 9.37
C GLN A 22 -11.87 -17.01 8.32
N GLU A 23 -11.04 -16.66 7.35
CA GLU A 23 -10.54 -17.58 6.32
C GLU A 23 -9.18 -18.20 6.69
N GLY A 24 -8.71 -18.02 7.93
CA GLY A 24 -7.44 -18.56 8.40
C GLY A 24 -6.19 -17.80 7.91
N ILE A 25 -6.38 -16.61 7.32
CA ILE A 25 -5.30 -15.78 6.80
C ILE A 25 -4.83 -14.79 7.87
N ALA A 26 -3.55 -14.86 8.23
CA ALA A 26 -2.93 -13.94 9.17
C ALA A 26 -2.30 -12.73 8.46
N LEU A 27 -2.84 -11.54 8.73
CA LEU A 27 -2.30 -10.26 8.26
C LEU A 27 -1.85 -9.40 9.44
N VAL A 28 -0.81 -8.59 9.23
CA VAL A 28 -0.31 -7.63 10.22
C VAL A 28 -0.17 -6.25 9.59
N GLY A 29 -0.72 -5.22 10.23
CA GLY A 29 -0.41 -3.84 9.87
C GLY A 29 0.99 -3.48 10.35
N VAL A 30 1.76 -2.76 9.53
CA VAL A 30 3.15 -2.40 9.80
C VAL A 30 3.30 -0.88 9.95
N SER A 31 2.84 -0.12 8.96
CA SER A 31 2.98 1.34 8.93
C SER A 31 1.75 1.99 8.28
N GLY A 32 1.00 2.77 9.05
CA GLY A 32 -0.12 3.60 8.59
C GLY A 32 0.30 5.06 8.38
N TYR A 33 -0.44 5.99 8.97
CA TYR A 33 -0.17 7.42 8.92
C TYR A 33 1.26 7.76 9.36
N ARG A 34 1.89 8.63 8.59
CA ARG A 34 3.22 9.14 8.83
C ARG A 34 3.20 10.66 8.63
N SER A 35 3.64 11.42 9.64
CA SER A 35 3.67 12.87 9.51
C SER A 35 4.70 13.35 8.48
N TYR A 36 4.60 14.61 8.09
CA TYR A 36 5.57 15.25 7.22
C TYR A 36 7.00 15.18 7.75
N GLU A 37 7.18 15.53 9.03
CA GLU A 37 8.47 15.52 9.72
C GLU A 37 9.06 14.11 9.74
N ARG A 38 8.22 13.10 9.99
CA ARG A 38 8.68 11.71 9.99
C ARG A 38 9.10 11.25 8.59
N GLN A 39 8.37 11.64 7.54
CA GLN A 39 8.81 11.33 6.17
C GLN A 39 10.12 12.05 5.83
N ARG A 40 10.33 13.28 6.34
CA ARG A 40 11.59 14.02 6.18
C ARG A 40 12.77 13.30 6.81
N GLU A 41 12.61 12.78 8.02
CA GLU A 41 13.65 11.97 8.67
C GLU A 41 13.97 10.71 7.88
N ILE A 42 12.95 9.97 7.41
CA ILE A 42 13.14 8.75 6.62
C ILE A 42 13.86 9.05 5.31
N PHE A 43 13.43 10.09 4.58
CA PHE A 43 14.04 10.47 3.32
C PHE A 43 15.50 10.91 3.54
N ALA A 44 15.77 11.74 4.55
CA ALA A 44 17.13 12.18 4.88
C ALA A 44 18.07 11.00 5.23
N ALA A 45 17.58 9.99 5.93
CA ALA A 45 18.35 8.78 6.20
C ALA A 45 18.71 8.02 4.91
N HIS A 46 17.75 7.83 4.00
CA HIS A 46 18.03 7.20 2.70
C HIS A 46 19.02 8.00 1.85
N VAL A 47 18.92 9.34 1.87
CA VAL A 47 19.87 10.22 1.17
C VAL A 47 21.28 10.05 1.75
N ALA A 48 21.41 9.96 3.07
CA ALA A 48 22.71 9.75 3.72
C ALA A 48 23.33 8.38 3.36
N ASP A 49 22.50 7.34 3.25
CA ASP A 49 22.96 5.97 3.00
C ASP A 49 23.24 5.69 1.51
N LEU A 50 22.40 6.22 0.62
CA LEU A 50 22.36 5.83 -0.80
C LEU A 50 22.68 6.98 -1.77
N GLY A 51 22.69 8.23 -1.30
CA GLY A 51 22.66 9.42 -2.14
C GLY A 51 21.26 9.77 -2.63
N GLU A 52 21.04 11.04 -2.98
CA GLU A 52 19.71 11.57 -3.27
C GLU A 52 19.02 10.88 -4.46
N GLU A 53 19.74 10.63 -5.55
CA GLU A 53 19.16 9.99 -6.73
C GLU A 53 18.65 8.58 -6.42
N ALA A 54 19.40 7.79 -5.64
CA ALA A 54 18.98 6.46 -5.22
C ALA A 54 17.88 6.51 -4.16
N ALA A 55 17.91 7.47 -3.24
CA ALA A 55 16.87 7.67 -2.24
C ALA A 55 15.50 7.96 -2.88
N ASN A 56 15.45 8.76 -3.95
CA ASN A 56 14.22 9.04 -4.69
C ASN A 56 13.60 7.80 -5.35
N ARG A 57 14.37 6.72 -5.57
CA ARG A 57 13.85 5.46 -6.14
C ARG A 57 13.18 4.55 -5.11
N VAL A 58 13.47 4.75 -3.82
CA VAL A 58 13.03 3.83 -2.74
C VAL A 58 12.25 4.55 -1.63
N SER A 59 12.20 5.87 -1.64
CA SER A 59 11.50 6.66 -0.63
C SER A 59 10.87 7.91 -1.23
N ALA A 60 9.58 8.10 -0.98
CA ALA A 60 8.88 9.32 -1.36
C ALA A 60 9.47 10.56 -0.65
N ARG A 61 9.48 11.72 -1.32
CA ARG A 61 9.84 12.97 -0.64
C ARG A 61 8.77 13.34 0.40
N PRO A 62 9.13 14.14 1.41
CA PRO A 62 8.15 14.72 2.32
C PRO A 62 7.13 15.56 1.53
N GLY A 63 5.83 15.29 1.70
CA GLY A 63 4.77 15.92 0.92
C GLY A 63 4.25 15.05 -0.22
N GLU A 64 5.00 14.02 -0.62
CA GLU A 64 4.66 13.12 -1.73
C GLU A 64 4.28 11.71 -1.26
N SER A 65 4.50 11.40 0.03
CA SER A 65 4.16 10.10 0.60
C SER A 65 2.66 9.96 0.85
N GLU A 66 2.03 8.94 0.28
CA GLU A 66 0.61 8.65 0.51
C GLU A 66 0.29 8.35 1.98
N HIS A 67 1.26 7.89 2.79
CA HIS A 67 1.08 7.74 4.23
C HIS A 67 0.76 9.05 4.95
N GLN A 68 1.13 10.20 4.41
CA GLN A 68 0.77 11.51 4.98
C GLN A 68 -0.74 11.79 4.89
N THR A 69 -1.45 11.12 3.98
CA THR A 69 -2.91 11.27 3.85
C THR A 69 -3.69 10.51 4.93
N GLY A 70 -3.06 9.54 5.59
CA GLY A 70 -3.75 8.58 6.46
C GLY A 70 -4.66 7.60 5.71
N LEU A 71 -4.53 7.48 4.39
CA LEU A 71 -5.27 6.53 3.54
C LEU A 71 -4.41 5.37 3.05
N ALA A 72 -3.12 5.36 3.38
CA ALA A 72 -2.20 4.29 3.02
C ALA A 72 -1.75 3.49 4.25
N ILE A 73 -1.65 2.16 4.07
CA ILE A 73 -1.10 1.26 5.08
C ILE A 73 -0.23 0.17 4.44
N ASP A 74 0.92 -0.05 5.05
CA ASP A 74 1.76 -1.22 4.77
C ASP A 74 1.28 -2.41 5.60
N VAL A 75 1.02 -3.53 4.93
CA VAL A 75 0.55 -4.79 5.52
C VAL A 75 1.53 -5.92 5.18
N SER A 76 1.72 -6.85 6.12
CA SER A 76 2.56 -8.03 5.93
C SER A 76 1.88 -9.27 6.52
N SER A 77 2.60 -10.38 6.62
CA SER A 77 2.16 -11.60 7.29
C SER A 77 3.29 -12.23 8.12
N PRO A 78 2.95 -13.12 9.08
CA PRO A 78 3.95 -13.91 9.79
C PRO A 78 4.82 -14.79 8.88
N GLU A 79 4.30 -15.20 7.72
CA GLU A 79 5.01 -16.05 6.74
C GLU A 79 6.30 -15.40 6.21
N VAL A 80 6.32 -14.05 6.11
CA VAL A 80 7.51 -13.27 5.76
C VAL A 80 8.10 -12.53 6.97
N GLY A 81 7.79 -12.98 8.20
CA GLY A 81 8.31 -12.38 9.43
C GLY A 81 7.86 -10.95 9.69
N GLY A 82 6.75 -10.50 9.09
CA GLY A 82 6.29 -9.12 9.18
C GLY A 82 7.11 -8.12 8.36
N LEU A 83 7.97 -8.61 7.45
CA LEU A 83 8.80 -7.77 6.59
C LEU A 83 7.98 -7.21 5.40
N LEU A 84 8.38 -6.02 4.93
CA LEU A 84 7.87 -5.40 3.72
C LEU A 84 8.77 -5.79 2.55
N VAL A 85 8.45 -6.90 1.90
CA VAL A 85 9.28 -7.53 0.85
C VAL A 85 8.42 -8.00 -0.31
N GLU A 86 8.96 -8.01 -1.53
CA GLU A 86 8.20 -8.42 -2.73
C GLU A 86 7.67 -9.86 -2.62
N SER A 87 8.40 -10.75 -1.94
CA SER A 87 7.98 -12.14 -1.72
C SER A 87 6.70 -12.25 -0.91
N PHE A 88 6.28 -11.20 -0.19
CA PHE A 88 4.96 -11.15 0.44
C PHE A 88 3.83 -11.40 -0.57
N GLY A 89 3.95 -10.85 -1.79
CA GLY A 89 2.96 -11.06 -2.86
C GLY A 89 2.81 -12.53 -3.30
N GLU A 90 3.84 -13.35 -3.04
CA GLU A 90 3.87 -14.78 -3.37
C GLU A 90 3.43 -15.68 -2.20
N THR A 91 3.09 -15.10 -1.05
CA THR A 91 2.52 -15.83 0.08
C THR A 91 1.03 -16.12 -0.13
N GLU A 92 0.47 -17.04 0.66
CA GLU A 92 -0.98 -17.22 0.69
C GLU A 92 -1.69 -15.91 1.09
N ALA A 93 -1.18 -15.24 2.13
CA ALA A 93 -1.72 -13.99 2.65
C ALA A 93 -1.67 -12.84 1.64
N GLY A 94 -0.56 -12.65 0.93
CA GLY A 94 -0.40 -11.60 -0.07
C GLY A 94 -1.30 -11.82 -1.29
N ARG A 95 -1.38 -13.07 -1.80
CA ARG A 95 -2.31 -13.42 -2.88
C ARG A 95 -3.77 -13.24 -2.45
N TRP A 96 -4.10 -13.62 -1.22
CA TRP A 96 -5.43 -13.41 -0.66
C TRP A 96 -5.76 -11.92 -0.56
N LEU A 97 -4.81 -11.12 -0.08
CA LEU A 97 -4.95 -9.68 0.07
C LEU A 97 -5.20 -9.00 -1.28
N ALA A 98 -4.40 -9.30 -2.30
CA ALA A 98 -4.55 -8.74 -3.64
C ALA A 98 -5.95 -9.01 -4.24
N ARG A 99 -6.54 -10.18 -3.98
CA ARG A 99 -7.88 -10.55 -4.47
C ARG A 99 -9.02 -9.92 -3.67
N ASN A 100 -8.83 -9.67 -2.37
CA ASN A 100 -9.92 -9.28 -1.48
C ASN A 100 -9.90 -7.80 -1.08
N ALA A 101 -8.74 -7.15 -1.05
CA ALA A 101 -8.59 -5.73 -0.72
C ALA A 101 -9.58 -4.82 -1.48
N PRO A 102 -9.84 -5.01 -2.79
CA PRO A 102 -10.79 -4.17 -3.52
C PRO A 102 -12.21 -4.16 -2.96
N LYS A 103 -12.67 -5.30 -2.42
CA LYS A 103 -14.01 -5.44 -1.80
C LYS A 103 -14.17 -4.56 -0.56
N TYR A 104 -13.06 -4.14 0.04
CA TYR A 104 -13.01 -3.28 1.22
C TYR A 104 -12.49 -1.87 0.88
N GLY A 105 -12.39 -1.51 -0.39
CA GLY A 105 -11.99 -0.16 -0.81
C GLY A 105 -10.49 0.08 -0.85
N PHE A 106 -9.67 -0.99 -0.81
CA PHE A 106 -8.22 -0.91 -0.93
C PHE A 106 -7.73 -1.45 -2.27
N VAL A 107 -6.67 -0.86 -2.80
CA VAL A 107 -5.92 -1.39 -3.94
C VAL A 107 -4.47 -1.67 -3.54
N ILE A 108 -3.83 -2.63 -4.21
CA ILE A 108 -2.37 -2.72 -4.20
C ILE A 108 -1.86 -1.53 -5.01
N ARG A 109 -1.28 -0.54 -4.33
CA ARG A 109 -1.04 0.78 -4.92
C ARG A 109 0.00 0.75 -6.04
N TYR A 110 1.00 -0.11 -5.88
CA TYR A 110 2.12 -0.29 -6.80
C TYR A 110 2.17 -1.75 -7.26
N PRO A 111 1.37 -2.14 -8.27
CA PRO A 111 1.34 -3.50 -8.77
C PRO A 111 2.52 -3.79 -9.71
N ARG A 112 2.88 -5.07 -9.84
CA ARG A 112 3.98 -5.55 -10.70
C ARG A 112 3.73 -5.17 -12.16
N GLY A 113 4.76 -4.68 -12.86
CA GLY A 113 4.69 -4.34 -14.28
C GLY A 113 4.06 -2.98 -14.59
N LYS A 114 3.78 -2.16 -13.57
CA LYS A 114 3.24 -0.80 -13.71
C LYS A 114 4.23 0.27 -13.24
N GLU A 115 5.50 -0.06 -13.09
CA GLU A 115 6.57 0.83 -12.63
C GLU A 115 6.73 2.04 -13.56
N GLY A 116 6.55 1.84 -14.87
CA GLY A 116 6.57 2.92 -15.86
C GLY A 116 5.38 3.89 -15.78
N VAL A 117 4.35 3.56 -15.00
CA VAL A 117 3.17 4.40 -14.76
C VAL A 117 3.21 5.01 -13.37
N THR A 118 3.49 4.21 -12.35
CA THR A 118 3.48 4.66 -10.94
C THR A 118 4.78 5.32 -10.53
N GLY A 119 5.91 4.99 -11.17
CA GLY A 119 7.25 5.39 -10.74
C GLY A 119 7.81 4.58 -9.57
N TYR A 120 7.09 3.58 -9.07
CA TYR A 120 7.48 2.73 -7.93
C TYR A 120 7.63 1.27 -8.37
N ALA A 121 8.60 0.58 -7.75
CA ALA A 121 8.71 -0.86 -7.85
C ALA A 121 7.46 -1.57 -7.30
N TYR A 122 7.35 -2.88 -7.54
CA TYR A 122 6.25 -3.67 -7.01
C TYR A 122 6.26 -3.67 -5.47
N GLU A 123 5.16 -3.22 -4.86
CA GLU A 123 4.98 -3.20 -3.41
C GLU A 123 3.69 -3.92 -3.01
N PRO A 124 3.69 -5.27 -2.92
CA PRO A 124 2.51 -6.06 -2.55
C PRO A 124 1.94 -5.74 -1.17
N TRP A 125 2.74 -5.11 -0.31
CA TRP A 125 2.36 -4.73 1.04
C TRP A 125 1.61 -3.39 1.10
N HIS A 126 1.76 -2.51 0.11
CA HIS A 126 1.30 -1.13 0.18
C HIS A 126 -0.15 -1.00 -0.29
N LEU A 127 -1.06 -0.86 0.67
CA LEU A 127 -2.48 -0.66 0.40
C LEU A 127 -2.83 0.82 0.39
N ARG A 128 -3.60 1.23 -0.62
CA ARG A 128 -4.21 2.57 -0.69
C ARG A 128 -5.73 2.47 -0.64
N TYR A 129 -6.33 3.15 0.33
CA TYR A 129 -7.77 3.32 0.40
C TYR A 129 -8.26 4.34 -0.63
N VAL A 130 -9.19 3.91 -1.47
CA VAL A 130 -9.87 4.73 -2.48
C VAL A 130 -11.39 4.60 -2.41
N GLY A 131 -11.94 3.86 -1.45
CA GLY A 131 -13.36 3.54 -1.38
C GLY A 131 -13.75 2.34 -2.25
N THR A 132 -14.81 1.61 -1.85
CA THR A 132 -15.16 0.31 -2.45
C THR A 132 -15.50 0.39 -3.93
N GLU A 133 -16.29 1.36 -4.35
CA GLU A 133 -16.68 1.53 -5.76
C GLU A 133 -15.45 1.69 -6.66
N HIS A 134 -14.57 2.63 -6.30
CA HIS A 134 -13.36 2.93 -7.06
C HIS A 134 -12.37 1.77 -7.04
N ALA A 135 -12.16 1.13 -5.90
CA ALA A 135 -11.24 0.00 -5.79
C ALA A 135 -11.70 -1.20 -6.63
N LEU A 136 -13.01 -1.49 -6.65
CA LEU A 136 -13.58 -2.53 -7.51
C LEU A 136 -13.41 -2.20 -8.99
N ALA A 137 -13.73 -0.96 -9.41
CA ALA A 137 -13.56 -0.54 -10.80
C ALA A 137 -12.09 -0.60 -11.26
N MET A 138 -11.15 -0.22 -10.40
CA MET A 138 -9.72 -0.33 -10.66
C MET A 138 -9.29 -1.80 -10.79
N ALA A 139 -9.77 -2.67 -9.89
CA ALA A 139 -9.40 -4.08 -9.88
C ALA A 139 -9.94 -4.82 -11.10
N GLU A 140 -11.19 -4.61 -11.48
CA GLU A 140 -11.82 -5.22 -12.68
C GLU A 140 -11.04 -4.91 -13.96
N ARG A 141 -10.47 -3.71 -14.01
CA ARG A 141 -9.82 -3.16 -15.21
C ARG A 141 -8.30 -3.19 -15.12
N SER A 142 -7.74 -3.78 -14.05
CA SER A 142 -6.31 -3.85 -13.77
C SER A 142 -5.59 -2.49 -13.88
N LEU A 143 -6.22 -1.46 -13.31
CA LEU A 143 -5.73 -0.08 -13.36
C LEU A 143 -4.92 0.30 -12.12
N THR A 144 -3.91 1.12 -12.34
CA THR A 144 -3.29 1.97 -11.32
C THR A 144 -4.18 3.18 -10.99
N LEU A 145 -3.88 3.87 -9.89
CA LEU A 145 -4.60 5.09 -9.52
C LEU A 145 -4.41 6.19 -10.59
N GLU A 146 -3.21 6.28 -11.15
CA GLU A 146 -2.86 7.20 -12.23
C GLU A 146 -3.72 6.96 -13.47
N GLU A 147 -3.84 5.71 -13.92
CA GLU A 147 -4.66 5.35 -15.08
C GLU A 147 -6.15 5.59 -14.81
N TYR A 148 -6.61 5.31 -13.59
CA TYR A 148 -7.99 5.54 -13.18
C TYR A 148 -8.35 7.04 -13.22
N LEU A 149 -7.50 7.89 -12.63
CA LEU A 149 -7.72 9.34 -12.60
C LEU A 149 -7.55 10.00 -13.97
N ALA A 150 -6.69 9.45 -14.85
CA ALA A 150 -6.52 9.93 -16.21
C ALA A 150 -7.74 9.66 -17.13
N GLY A 151 -8.81 9.06 -16.60
CA GLY A 151 -10.00 8.74 -17.39
C GLY A 151 -9.73 7.70 -18.47
N ARG A 152 -8.65 6.91 -18.33
CA ARG A 152 -8.36 5.76 -19.21
C ARG A 152 -9.28 4.61 -18.82
N ALA A 153 -10.58 4.88 -18.91
CA ALA A 153 -11.63 3.91 -19.15
C ALA A 153 -11.45 3.39 -20.57
N GLY A 154 -10.94 2.17 -20.69
CA GLY A 154 -11.03 1.42 -21.96
C GLY A 154 -12.49 1.24 -22.34
#